data_AF-A0A7V5A9I8-F1
#
_entry.id   AF-A0A7V5A9I8-F1
#
_cell.length_a   1.000
_cell.length_b   1.000
_cell.length_c   1.000
_cell.angle_alpha   90.00
_cell.angle_beta   90.00
_cell.angle_gamma   90.00
#
_symmetry.space_group_name_H-M   'P 1'
#
loop_
_entity.id
_entity.type
_entity.pdbx_description
1 polymer ?
#
loop_
_entity_poly.entity_id
_entity_poly.type
_entity_poly.pdbx_seq_one_letter_code
_entity_poly.pdbx_strand_id
1 'polypeptide(L)' 'MTKILVTGATGQIGSELTLVLREKYGVENVIAAGHRKEPPPA' A
#
# COMPACT_ATOMS: atom_id res chain seq x y z
N MET A 1 1.55 -19.70 -2.99
CA MET A 1 1.87 -18.35 -3.50
C MET A 1 1.23 -17.35 -2.53
N THR A 2 2.03 -16.53 -1.86
CA THR A 2 1.50 -15.60 -0.84
C THR A 2 1.04 -14.31 -1.51
N LYS A 3 -0.24 -13.97 -1.39
CA LYS A 3 -0.77 -12.67 -1.81
C LYS A 3 -0.88 -11.76 -0.60
N ILE A 4 -0.40 -10.52 -0.74
CA ILE A 4 -0.29 -9.55 0.35
C ILE A 4 -1.18 -8.34 0.02
N LEU A 5 -2.04 -7.96 0.96
CA LEU A 5 -2.83 -6.73 0.92
C LEU A 5 -2.25 -5.76 1.95
N VAL A 6 -1.85 -4.57 1.50
CA VAL A 6 -1.41 -3.48 2.38
C VAL A 6 -2.55 -2.46 2.50
N THR A 7 -3.16 -2.36 3.67
CA THR A 7 -4.13 -1.28 3.97
C THR A 7 -3.40 -0.05 4.51
N GLY A 8 -3.98 1.13 4.32
CA GLY A 8 -3.29 2.39 4.65
C GLY A 8 -2.02 2.60 3.80
N ALA A 9 -1.98 2.03 2.59
CA ALA A 9 -0.80 2.03 1.73
C ALA A 9 -0.35 3.43 1.27
N THR A 10 -1.20 4.44 1.44
CA THR A 10 -0.89 5.85 1.12
C THR A 10 -0.38 6.64 2.33
N GLY A 11 -0.30 6.03 3.52
CA GLY A 11 0.27 6.67 4.70
C GLY A 11 1.79 6.64 4.70
N GLN A 12 2.41 7.37 5.64
CA GLN A 12 3.86 7.54 5.75
C GLN A 12 4.63 6.20 5.75
N ILE A 13 4.12 5.19 6.47
CA ILE A 13 4.75 3.86 6.53
C ILE A 13 4.29 2.99 5.35
N GLY A 14 3.01 3.08 4.99
CA GLY A 14 2.40 2.25 3.95
C GLY A 14 3.04 2.44 2.58
N SER A 15 3.47 3.67 2.25
CA SER A 15 4.10 3.99 0.97
C SER A 15 5.44 3.27 0.81
N GLU A 16 6.30 3.33 1.83
CA GLU A 16 7.63 2.70 1.81
C GLU A 16 7.52 1.18 1.95
N LEU A 17 6.68 0.69 2.85
CA LEU A 17 6.48 -0.74 3.08
C LEU A 17 5.99 -1.45 1.81
N THR A 18 5.10 -0.81 1.04
CA THR A 18 4.59 -1.38 -0.22
C THR A 18 5.72 -1.62 -1.22
N LEU A 19 6.68 -0.71 -1.33
CA LEU A 19 7.81 -0.84 -2.24
C LEU A 19 8.71 -2.02 -1.84
N VAL A 20 9.11 -2.07 -0.56
CA VAL A 20 9.95 -3.14 -0.03
C VAL A 20 9.29 -4.52 -0.19
N LEU A 21 7.98 -4.60 0.06
CA LEU A 21 7.24 -5.85 -0.14
C LEU A 21 7.18 -6.27 -1.61
N ARG A 22 7.05 -5.32 -2.55
CA ARG A 22 7.06 -5.62 -3.99
C ARG A 22 8.43 -6.08 -4.47
N GLU A 23 9.50 -5.50 -3.97
CA GLU A 23 10.87 -5.97 -4.25
C GLU A 23 11.10 -7.40 -3.75
N LYS A 24 10.60 -7.71 -2.55
CA LYS A 24 10.83 -9.01 -1.91
C LYS A 24 9.90 -10.12 -2.41
N TYR A 25 8.64 -9.79 -2.70
CA TYR A 25 7.59 -10.77 -2.99
C TYR A 25 7.07 -10.71 -4.42
N GLY A 26 7.52 -9.76 -5.25
CA GLY A 26 7.02 -9.55 -6.61
C GLY A 26 5.85 -8.58 -6.67
N VAL A 27 5.84 -7.74 -7.70
CA VAL A 27 4.84 -6.66 -7.87
C VAL A 27 3.43 -7.24 -7.97
N GLU A 28 3.27 -8.35 -8.66
CA GLU A 28 1.99 -9.05 -8.84
C GLU A 28 1.44 -9.72 -7.58
N ASN A 29 2.24 -9.81 -6.51
CA ASN A 29 1.85 -10.44 -5.25
C ASN A 29 1.46 -9.43 -4.17
N VAL A 30 1.62 -8.12 -4.41
CA VAL A 30 1.35 -7.07 -3.41
C VAL A 30 0.36 -6.04 -3.94
N ILE A 31 -0.84 -6.04 -3.36
CA ILE A 31 -1.91 -5.09 -3.65
C ILE A 31 -1.91 -4.00 -2.57
N ALA A 32 -1.79 -2.75 -3.00
CA ALA A 32 -1.87 -1.57 -2.15
C ALA A 32 -3.30 -1.03 -2.12
N ALA A 33 -3.87 -0.89 -0.93
CA ALA A 33 -5.21 -0.34 -0.71
C ALA A 33 -5.14 0.93 0.14
N GLY A 34 -5.85 1.95 -0.31
CA GLY A 34 -5.99 3.24 0.38
C GLY A 34 -7.34 3.86 0.05
N HIS A 35 -7.81 4.72 0.95
CA HIS A 35 -9.04 5.46 0.72
C HIS A 35 -8.68 6.75 -0.03
N ARG A 36 -9.41 7.07 -1.11
CA ARG A 36 -9.47 8.45 -1.59
C ARG A 36 -10.48 9.18 -0.71
N LYS A 37 -9.98 9.97 0.23
CA LYS A 37 -10.81 10.92 0.98
C LYS A 37 -10.29 12.31 0.68
N GLU A 38 -11.15 13.15 0.13
CA GLU A 38 -10.86 14.58 0.07
C GLU A 38 -10.71 15.08 1.52
N PRO A 39 -9.68 15.88 1.81
CA PRO A 39 -9.60 16.53 3.11
C PRO A 39 -10.89 17.33 3.33
N PRO A 40 -11.47 17.33 4.54
CA PRO A 40 -12.62 18.17 4.82
C PRO A 40 -12.26 19.64 4.50
N PRO A 41 -13.24 20.45 4.05
CA PRO A 41 -13.01 21.88 3.88
C PRO A 41 -12.48 22.49 5.18
N ALA A 42 -11.64 23.51 5.03
CA ALA A 42 -11.05 24.26 6.13
C ALA A 42 -12.12 24.89 7.03
#